data_AF-A0A2W4NE34-F1
#
_entry.id   AF-A0A2W4NE34-F1
#
_cell.length_a   1.000
_cell.length_b   1.000
_cell.length_c   1.000
_cell.angle_alpha   90.00
_cell.angle_beta   90.00
_cell.angle_gamma   90.00
#
_symmetry.space_group_name_H-M   'P 1'
#
loop_
_entity.id
_entity.type
_entity.pdbx_description
1 polymer ?
#
loop_
_entity_poly.entity_id
_entity_poly.type
_entity_poly.pdbx_seq_one_letter_code
_entity_poly.pdbx_strand_id
1 'polypeptide(L)'
;MLVGILVVLMLAPAAQAQSDERCFPETGFCISGRIRQFWEQNGGLSVFGFPISPQREEQIEGRPIQVQWFERNRLELHPENPPPYDVLIGRIGAERLALEGRDWFTFPKLNRPLAGCRFFPETGHNVCGSFLRRWREIGVELDGRPGLTERENLAFLGLPLSGEMQETSANGEVRLVQWFERGRIELHPQNPAPYDVQLGLLGREIQEASAALQASQAGGTAPAPETSAPPPPTATPTPTATPAPVARPAAPSIPSGVRIGAMARPGPPQNAHGRG
;
A
#
# COMPACT_ATOMS: atom_id res chain seq x y z
N MET A 1 29.38 -69.44 15.92
CA MET A 1 29.27 -68.27 15.02
C MET A 1 28.42 -67.23 15.74
N LEU A 2 29.04 -66.14 16.23
CA LEU A 2 28.36 -65.00 16.83
C LEU A 2 28.21 -63.92 15.75
N VAL A 3 26.98 -63.58 15.37
CA VAL A 3 26.69 -62.47 14.47
C VAL A 3 26.36 -61.26 15.32
N GLY A 4 27.28 -60.28 15.34
CA GLY A 4 27.06 -58.98 15.98
C GLY A 4 26.21 -58.09 15.09
N ILE A 5 25.06 -57.64 15.58
CA ILE A 5 24.20 -56.68 14.91
C ILE A 5 24.72 -55.28 15.23
N LEU A 6 25.24 -54.61 14.19
CA LEU A 6 25.64 -53.20 14.25
C LEU A 6 24.38 -52.33 14.09
N VAL A 7 23.97 -51.64 15.16
CA VAL A 7 22.92 -50.62 15.11
C VAL A 7 23.57 -49.30 14.68
N VAL A 8 23.32 -48.89 13.43
CA VAL A 8 23.69 -47.58 12.93
C VAL A 8 22.57 -46.61 13.31
N LEU A 9 22.84 -45.71 14.27
CA LEU A 9 21.99 -44.55 14.53
C LEU A 9 22.14 -43.57 13.36
N MET A 10 21.11 -43.44 12.53
CA MET A 10 21.04 -42.35 11.55
C MET A 10 20.56 -41.07 12.25
N LEU A 11 21.48 -40.12 12.43
CA LEU A 11 21.12 -38.73 12.75
C LEU A 11 20.52 -38.12 11.48
N ALA A 12 19.20 -37.95 11.47
CA ALA A 12 18.52 -37.19 10.42
C ALA A 12 18.96 -35.72 10.50
N PRO A 13 19.33 -35.07 9.37
CA PRO A 13 19.58 -33.64 9.36
C PRO A 13 18.29 -32.90 9.73
N ALA A 14 18.38 -31.97 10.67
CA ALA A 14 17.30 -31.03 10.92
C ALA A 14 17.07 -30.25 9.62
N ALA A 15 15.90 -30.44 9.01
CA ALA A 15 15.46 -29.59 7.91
C ALA A 15 15.30 -28.17 8.47
N GLN A 16 16.30 -27.31 8.26
CA GLN A 16 16.12 -25.88 8.42
C GLN A 16 15.06 -25.48 7.41
N ALA A 17 13.84 -25.21 7.89
CA ALA A 17 12.83 -24.53 7.10
C ALA A 17 13.49 -23.24 6.61
N GLN A 18 13.77 -23.17 5.32
CA GLN A 18 14.30 -21.98 4.67
C GLN A 18 13.34 -20.85 5.05
N SER A 19 13.83 -19.87 5.81
CA SER A 19 12.97 -18.79 6.30
C SER A 19 12.32 -18.15 5.07
N ASP A 20 10.99 -18.10 5.06
CA ASP A 20 10.18 -17.53 3.99
C ASP A 20 10.26 -16.00 4.02
N GLU A 21 11.49 -15.49 4.16
CA GLU A 21 11.85 -14.13 4.53
C GLU A 21 12.81 -13.54 3.50
N ARG A 22 12.58 -12.27 3.17
CA ARG A 22 13.44 -11.46 2.32
C ARG A 22 13.82 -10.19 3.04
N CYS A 23 15.11 -10.01 3.29
CA CYS A 23 15.67 -8.84 3.96
C CYS A 23 16.24 -7.82 2.98
N PHE A 24 16.12 -6.54 3.32
CA PHE A 24 16.57 -5.42 2.50
C PHE A 24 17.69 -4.66 3.22
N PRO A 25 18.94 -4.70 2.74
CA PRO A 25 20.04 -4.00 3.39
C PRO A 25 19.87 -2.48 3.40
N GLU A 26 19.07 -1.92 2.49
CA GLU A 26 18.79 -0.48 2.39
C GLU A 26 18.01 0.06 3.59
N THR A 27 17.20 -0.79 4.23
CA THR A 27 16.35 -0.39 5.36
C THR A 27 16.56 -1.23 6.62
N GLY A 28 17.27 -2.35 6.52
CA GLY A 28 17.47 -3.31 7.61
C GLY A 28 16.21 -4.11 7.97
N PHE A 29 15.10 -3.93 7.25
CA PHE A 29 13.85 -4.65 7.48
C PHE A 29 13.71 -5.85 6.56
N CYS A 30 12.97 -6.84 7.03
CA CYS A 30 12.62 -8.04 6.28
C CYS A 30 11.11 -8.14 6.09
N ILE A 31 10.70 -8.76 4.99
CA ILE A 31 9.32 -9.15 4.72
C ILE A 31 9.23 -10.67 4.74
N SER A 32 8.13 -11.23 5.27
CA SER A 32 7.95 -12.67 5.31
C SER A 32 6.48 -13.09 5.12
N GLY A 33 6.26 -14.39 4.95
CA GLY A 33 4.95 -15.02 4.91
C GLY A 33 3.99 -14.41 3.89
N ARG A 34 2.72 -14.24 4.28
CA ARG A 34 1.66 -13.84 3.34
C ARG A 34 1.84 -12.41 2.81
N ILE A 35 2.37 -11.49 3.62
CA ILE A 35 2.69 -10.12 3.20
C ILE A 35 3.81 -10.13 2.15
N ARG A 36 4.89 -10.91 2.35
CA ARG A 36 5.94 -11.08 1.33
C ARG A 36 5.37 -11.60 0.01
N GLN A 37 4.57 -12.66 0.06
CA GLN A 37 3.96 -13.25 -1.13
C GLN A 37 3.07 -12.24 -1.88
N PHE A 38 2.26 -11.46 -1.15
CA PHE A 38 1.44 -10.42 -1.74
C PHE A 38 2.30 -9.31 -2.39
N TRP A 39 3.31 -8.83 -1.68
CA TRP A 39 4.23 -7.81 -2.19
C TRP A 39 4.92 -8.26 -3.47
N GLU A 40 5.43 -9.50 -3.52
CA GLU A 40 6.12 -10.05 -4.69
C GLU A 40 5.20 -10.24 -5.90
N GLN A 41 3.95 -10.64 -5.66
CA GLN A 41 2.96 -10.86 -6.73
C GLN A 41 2.43 -9.54 -7.31
N ASN A 42 2.42 -8.45 -6.53
CA ASN A 42 1.77 -7.19 -6.88
C ASN A 42 2.78 -6.07 -7.25
N GLY A 43 3.90 -6.44 -7.87
CA GLY A 43 4.87 -5.49 -8.43
C GLY A 43 6.01 -5.07 -7.48
N GLY A 44 5.98 -5.53 -6.24
CA GLY A 44 7.07 -5.41 -5.27
C GLY A 44 7.63 -4.00 -5.13
N LEU A 45 8.95 -3.88 -5.30
CA LEU A 45 9.69 -2.65 -5.03
C LEU A 45 9.18 -1.47 -5.88
N SER A 46 8.79 -1.72 -7.12
CA SER A 46 8.32 -0.68 -8.04
C SER A 46 6.97 -0.07 -7.65
N VAL A 47 6.18 -0.81 -6.87
CA VAL A 47 4.82 -0.42 -6.47
C VAL A 47 4.81 0.05 -5.01
N PHE A 48 5.32 -0.76 -4.09
CA PHE A 48 5.23 -0.50 -2.66
C PHE A 48 6.46 0.24 -2.09
N GLY A 49 7.60 0.12 -2.75
CA GLY A 49 8.90 0.53 -2.20
C GLY A 49 9.47 -0.46 -1.19
N PHE A 50 10.52 -0.03 -0.51
CA PHE A 50 11.16 -0.81 0.55
C PHE A 50 10.27 -0.94 1.79
N PRO A 51 10.38 -2.03 2.58
CA PRO A 51 9.82 -2.06 3.91
C PRO A 51 10.52 -1.01 4.79
N ILE A 52 9.74 -0.29 5.59
CA ILE A 52 10.24 0.76 6.51
C ILE A 52 9.90 0.47 7.97
N SER A 53 9.42 -0.75 8.24
CA SER A 53 9.12 -1.21 9.60
C SER A 53 9.07 -2.74 9.66
N PRO A 54 9.18 -3.36 10.86
CA PRO A 54 8.88 -4.78 11.00
C PRO A 54 7.38 -5.03 10.83
N GLN A 55 7.02 -6.24 10.41
CA GLN A 55 5.64 -6.70 10.50
C GLN A 55 5.23 -6.79 11.97
N ARG A 56 4.10 -6.16 12.34
CA ARG A 56 3.61 -6.09 13.73
C ARG A 56 2.10 -5.95 13.78
N GLU A 57 1.51 -6.19 14.94
CA GLU A 57 0.10 -5.90 15.17
C GLU A 57 -0.10 -4.39 15.40
N GLU A 58 -1.11 -3.81 14.75
CA GLU A 58 -1.58 -2.43 14.97
C GLU A 58 -3.10 -2.40 15.13
N GLN A 59 -3.63 -1.41 15.85
CA GLN A 59 -5.06 -1.18 15.99
C GLN A 59 -5.57 -0.37 14.79
N ILE A 60 -6.23 -1.03 13.85
CA ILE A 60 -6.83 -0.42 12.65
C ILE A 60 -8.34 -0.50 12.78
N GLU A 61 -9.01 0.66 12.81
CA GLU A 61 -10.47 0.76 12.96
C GLU A 61 -11.02 -0.05 14.16
N GLY A 62 -10.27 -0.06 15.28
CA GLY A 62 -10.64 -0.76 16.51
C GLY A 62 -10.41 -2.27 16.49
N ARG A 63 -9.68 -2.79 15.49
CA ARG A 63 -9.31 -4.21 15.40
C ARG A 63 -7.79 -4.38 15.38
N PRO A 64 -7.26 -5.40 16.08
CA PRO A 64 -5.87 -5.78 15.94
C PRO A 64 -5.65 -6.41 14.55
N ILE A 65 -4.79 -5.79 13.75
CA ILE A 65 -4.45 -6.24 12.39
C ILE A 65 -2.93 -6.39 12.30
N GLN A 66 -2.47 -7.50 11.72
CA GLN A 66 -1.05 -7.64 11.37
C GLN A 66 -0.75 -6.77 10.16
N VAL A 67 0.13 -5.78 10.34
CA VAL A 67 0.50 -4.84 9.29
C VAL A 67 2.00 -4.82 9.06
N GLN A 68 2.39 -4.36 7.87
CA GLN A 68 3.75 -3.92 7.62
C GLN A 68 3.73 -2.64 6.77
N TRP A 69 4.52 -1.66 7.19
CA TRP A 69 4.70 -0.41 6.47
C TRP A 69 5.81 -0.50 5.43
N PHE A 70 5.50 0.02 4.25
CA PHE A 70 6.41 0.23 3.14
C PHE A 70 6.46 1.73 2.81
N GLU A 71 7.41 2.16 1.98
CA GLU A 71 7.57 3.57 1.65
C GLU A 71 6.28 4.22 1.12
N ARG A 72 5.51 3.50 0.28
CA ARG A 72 4.32 4.05 -0.40
C ARG A 72 3.00 3.61 0.20
N ASN A 73 2.96 2.49 0.93
CA ASN A 73 1.72 1.87 1.41
C ASN A 73 1.90 1.17 2.76
N ARG A 74 0.78 0.89 3.43
CA ARG A 74 0.68 -0.12 4.50
C ARG A 74 -0.02 -1.35 3.96
N LEU A 75 0.56 -2.53 4.13
CA LEU A 75 -0.10 -3.81 3.85
C LEU A 75 -0.72 -4.35 5.14
N GLU A 76 -1.97 -4.79 5.06
CA GLU A 76 -2.81 -5.23 6.17
C GLU A 76 -3.25 -6.69 5.94
N LEU A 77 -2.93 -7.60 6.86
CA LEU A 77 -3.27 -9.02 6.78
C LEU A 77 -4.62 -9.30 7.46
N HIS A 78 -5.58 -9.77 6.67
CA HIS A 78 -6.96 -10.10 7.01
C HIS A 78 -7.25 -11.59 6.79
N PRO A 79 -6.79 -12.48 7.69
CA PRO A 79 -6.92 -13.93 7.51
C PRO A 79 -8.38 -14.43 7.50
N GLU A 80 -9.34 -13.60 7.93
CA GLU A 80 -10.77 -13.86 7.84
C GLU A 80 -11.30 -13.83 6.40
N ASN A 81 -10.58 -13.19 5.47
CA ASN A 81 -10.94 -13.16 4.06
C ASN A 81 -10.24 -14.31 3.30
N PRO A 82 -10.88 -14.90 2.28
CA PRO A 82 -10.20 -15.86 1.42
C PRO A 82 -9.20 -15.14 0.50
N PRO A 83 -8.04 -15.76 0.19
CA PRO A 83 -7.15 -15.25 -0.83
C PRO A 83 -7.87 -15.05 -2.19
N PRO A 84 -7.51 -14.00 -2.96
CA PRO A 84 -6.43 -13.05 -2.72
C PRO A 84 -6.81 -11.81 -1.87
N TYR A 85 -7.97 -11.81 -1.21
CA TYR A 85 -8.51 -10.68 -0.43
C TYR A 85 -8.04 -10.64 1.04
N ASP A 86 -7.13 -11.55 1.40
CA ASP A 86 -6.56 -11.69 2.73
C ASP A 86 -5.39 -10.73 3.00
N VAL A 87 -4.92 -9.99 1.99
CA VAL A 87 -4.03 -8.83 2.18
C VAL A 87 -4.65 -7.62 1.51
N LEU A 88 -4.82 -6.53 2.27
CA LEU A 88 -5.41 -5.29 1.81
C LEU A 88 -4.38 -4.15 1.86
N ILE A 89 -4.59 -3.14 1.01
CA ILE A 89 -3.85 -1.88 1.10
C ILE A 89 -4.59 -0.97 2.09
N GLY A 90 -3.86 -0.53 3.12
CA GLY A 90 -4.38 0.37 4.14
C GLY A 90 -4.85 1.70 3.58
N ARG A 91 -5.87 2.30 4.21
CA ARG A 91 -6.50 3.57 3.79
C ARG A 91 -5.66 4.80 4.19
N ILE A 92 -4.37 4.74 3.88
CA ILE A 92 -3.38 5.70 4.38
C ILE A 92 -3.49 7.09 3.74
N GLY A 93 -4.18 7.21 2.60
CA GLY A 93 -4.47 8.53 2.02
C GLY A 93 -5.50 9.29 2.85
N ALA A 94 -6.58 8.62 3.25
CA ALA A 94 -7.56 9.18 4.18
C ALA A 94 -6.96 9.44 5.56
N GLU A 95 -6.14 8.50 6.07
CA GLU A 95 -5.45 8.63 7.36
C GLU A 95 -4.51 9.84 7.38
N ARG A 96 -3.68 10.02 6.34
CA ARG A 96 -2.76 11.16 6.27
C ARG A 96 -3.51 12.49 6.26
N LEU A 97 -4.56 12.61 5.46
CA LEU A 97 -5.41 13.81 5.44
C LEU A 97 -6.01 14.10 6.82
N ALA A 98 -6.47 13.06 7.54
CA ALA A 98 -7.00 13.21 8.90
C ALA A 98 -5.93 13.65 9.90
N LEU A 99 -4.71 13.12 9.82
CA LEU A 99 -3.56 13.55 10.64
C LEU A 99 -3.19 15.02 10.39
N GLU A 100 -3.43 15.53 9.18
CA GLU A 100 -3.26 16.95 8.83
C GLU A 100 -4.47 17.82 9.25
N GLY A 101 -5.50 17.24 9.88
CA GLY A 101 -6.73 17.95 10.25
C GLY A 101 -7.61 18.34 9.05
N ARG A 102 -7.44 17.67 7.90
CA ARG A 102 -8.14 17.99 6.66
C ARG A 102 -9.36 17.10 6.48
N ASP A 103 -10.54 17.70 6.54
CA ASP A 103 -11.79 17.01 6.21
C ASP A 103 -11.99 16.93 4.69
N TRP A 104 -11.61 15.79 4.10
CA TRP A 104 -11.74 15.56 2.66
C TRP A 104 -13.20 15.51 2.18
N PHE A 105 -14.20 15.32 3.07
CA PHE A 105 -15.60 15.40 2.66
C PHE A 105 -15.98 16.81 2.18
N THR A 106 -15.24 17.83 2.64
CA THR A 106 -15.42 19.25 2.28
C THR A 106 -14.63 19.69 1.04
N PHE A 107 -13.79 18.82 0.47
CA PHE A 107 -13.02 19.17 -0.72
C PHE A 107 -13.95 19.50 -1.91
N PRO A 108 -13.56 20.45 -2.78
CA PRO A 108 -14.36 20.82 -3.94
C PRO A 108 -14.66 19.63 -4.86
N LYS A 109 -15.95 19.45 -5.18
CA LYS A 109 -16.46 18.37 -6.04
C LYS A 109 -17.21 18.99 -7.21
N LEU A 110 -16.95 18.47 -8.41
CA LEU A 110 -17.70 18.89 -9.60
C LEU A 110 -19.08 18.23 -9.66
N ASN A 111 -19.27 17.07 -9.01
CA ASN A 111 -20.54 16.33 -8.93
C ASN A 111 -21.18 16.05 -10.30
N ARG A 112 -20.36 15.94 -11.36
CA ARG A 112 -20.80 15.59 -12.71
C ARG A 112 -19.65 14.95 -13.50
N PRO A 113 -19.96 14.07 -14.46
CA PRO A 113 -18.93 13.50 -15.33
C PRO A 113 -18.35 14.56 -16.27
N LEU A 114 -17.04 14.45 -16.50
CA LEU A 114 -16.32 15.22 -17.52
C LEU A 114 -15.92 14.31 -18.69
N ALA A 115 -15.97 14.87 -19.90
CA ALA A 115 -15.51 14.17 -21.11
C ALA A 115 -14.03 13.80 -20.98
N GLY A 116 -13.68 12.56 -21.30
CA GLY A 116 -12.30 12.05 -21.20
C GLY A 116 -11.84 11.67 -19.78
N CYS A 117 -12.71 11.76 -18.77
CA CYS A 117 -12.39 11.41 -17.38
C CYS A 117 -13.16 10.18 -16.90
N ARG A 118 -12.66 9.53 -15.83
CA ARG A 118 -13.43 8.58 -15.02
C ARG A 118 -14.09 9.33 -13.87
N PHE A 119 -15.43 9.34 -13.85
CA PHE A 119 -16.22 10.01 -12.81
C PHE A 119 -16.70 9.07 -11.72
N PHE A 120 -16.33 9.30 -10.47
CA PHE A 120 -16.72 8.48 -9.33
C PHE A 120 -17.94 9.09 -8.62
N PRO A 121 -19.19 8.61 -8.87
CA PRO A 121 -20.39 9.17 -8.24
C PRO A 121 -20.39 9.02 -6.71
N GLU A 122 -19.63 8.06 -6.16
CA GLU A 122 -19.49 7.81 -4.73
C GLU A 122 -18.89 9.01 -4.00
N THR A 123 -17.94 9.70 -4.63
CA THR A 123 -17.22 10.84 -4.04
C THR A 123 -17.44 12.17 -4.76
N GLY A 124 -18.01 12.14 -5.98
CA GLY A 124 -18.25 13.33 -6.80
C GLY A 124 -17.02 13.85 -7.54
N HIS A 125 -15.92 13.09 -7.55
CA HIS A 125 -14.64 13.46 -8.17
C HIS A 125 -14.44 12.81 -9.53
N ASN A 126 -13.62 13.45 -10.37
CA ASN A 126 -13.16 12.92 -11.64
C ASN A 126 -11.66 12.61 -11.55
N VAL A 127 -11.21 11.56 -12.23
CA VAL A 127 -9.80 11.29 -12.50
C VAL A 127 -9.59 11.44 -14.01
N CYS A 128 -8.67 12.31 -14.42
CA CYS A 128 -8.52 12.77 -15.80
C CYS A 128 -7.07 12.63 -16.29
N GLY A 129 -6.84 12.79 -17.60
CA GLY A 129 -5.50 13.00 -18.16
C GLY A 129 -4.44 11.94 -17.76
N SER A 130 -3.25 12.42 -17.38
CA SER A 130 -2.13 11.57 -16.93
C SER A 130 -2.43 10.83 -15.63
N PHE A 131 -3.21 11.42 -14.74
CA PHE A 131 -3.68 10.78 -13.50
C PHE A 131 -4.59 9.58 -13.81
N LEU A 132 -5.49 9.70 -14.79
CA LEU A 132 -6.35 8.59 -15.22
C LEU A 132 -5.56 7.47 -15.90
N ARG A 133 -4.58 7.83 -16.74
CA ARG A 133 -3.65 6.85 -17.32
C ARG A 133 -2.95 6.07 -16.22
N ARG A 134 -2.34 6.79 -15.26
CA ARG A 134 -1.62 6.16 -14.15
C ARG A 134 -2.53 5.29 -13.28
N TRP A 135 -3.72 5.77 -12.93
CA TRP A 135 -4.71 5.01 -12.15
C TRP A 135 -5.12 3.70 -12.85
N ARG A 136 -5.15 3.66 -14.19
CA ARG A 136 -5.43 2.43 -14.95
C ARG A 136 -4.25 1.45 -15.03
N GLU A 137 -3.05 1.90 -14.69
CA GLU A 137 -1.80 1.15 -14.77
C GLU A 137 -1.32 0.63 -13.40
N ILE A 138 -2.05 0.94 -12.32
CA ILE A 138 -1.74 0.48 -10.95
C ILE A 138 -2.93 -0.23 -10.35
N GLY A 139 -2.65 -1.39 -9.75
CA GLY A 139 -3.65 -2.27 -9.20
C GLY A 139 -3.01 -3.43 -8.47
N VAL A 140 -3.85 -4.29 -7.91
CA VAL A 140 -3.45 -5.58 -7.32
C VAL A 140 -4.11 -6.69 -8.11
N GLU A 141 -3.40 -7.77 -8.38
CA GLU A 141 -3.90 -8.95 -9.09
C GLU A 141 -4.84 -9.75 -8.18
N LEU A 142 -6.11 -9.85 -8.58
CA LEU A 142 -7.17 -10.45 -7.77
C LEU A 142 -7.92 -11.60 -8.44
N ASP A 143 -7.73 -11.85 -9.74
CA ASP A 143 -8.44 -12.94 -10.44
C ASP A 143 -7.55 -13.85 -11.30
N GLY A 144 -6.24 -13.59 -11.27
CA GLY A 144 -5.20 -14.30 -11.98
C GLY A 144 -5.30 -14.16 -13.49
N ARG A 145 -5.79 -13.03 -14.00
CA ARG A 145 -5.89 -12.77 -15.44
C ARG A 145 -4.94 -11.64 -15.83
N PRO A 146 -4.34 -11.69 -17.02
CA PRO A 146 -3.45 -10.63 -17.46
C PRO A 146 -4.20 -9.29 -17.63
N GLY A 147 -3.57 -8.22 -17.15
CA GLY A 147 -4.08 -6.85 -17.25
C GLY A 147 -4.94 -6.46 -16.07
N LEU A 148 -4.97 -5.16 -15.76
CA LEU A 148 -5.70 -4.64 -14.62
C LEU A 148 -7.14 -4.28 -14.97
N THR A 149 -8.05 -4.71 -14.12
CA THR A 149 -9.45 -4.30 -14.13
C THR A 149 -9.65 -3.07 -13.24
N GLU A 150 -10.74 -2.34 -13.48
CA GLU A 150 -11.12 -1.21 -12.61
C GLU A 150 -11.31 -1.64 -11.15
N ARG A 151 -11.78 -2.87 -10.91
CA ARG A 151 -11.88 -3.44 -9.56
C ARG A 151 -10.53 -3.55 -8.86
N GLU A 152 -9.49 -3.91 -9.61
CA GLU A 152 -8.12 -4.08 -9.10
C GLU A 152 -7.44 -2.73 -8.87
N ASN A 153 -7.72 -1.74 -9.72
CA ASN A 153 -7.29 -0.35 -9.52
C ASN A 153 -7.92 0.23 -8.24
N LEU A 154 -9.22 -0.02 -8.05
CA LEU A 154 -9.96 0.37 -6.85
C LEU A 154 -9.45 -0.36 -5.60
N ALA A 155 -9.09 -1.64 -5.70
CA ALA A 155 -8.53 -2.37 -4.57
C ALA A 155 -7.17 -1.81 -4.12
N PHE A 156 -6.38 -1.26 -5.06
CA PHE A 156 -5.08 -0.68 -4.77
C PHE A 156 -5.15 0.77 -4.25
N LEU A 157 -5.73 1.71 -5.02
CA LEU A 157 -5.80 3.13 -4.63
C LEU A 157 -7.08 3.51 -3.88
N GLY A 158 -8.19 2.81 -4.12
CA GLY A 158 -9.51 3.20 -3.65
C GLY A 158 -10.15 4.31 -4.46
N LEU A 159 -11.20 4.89 -3.88
CA LEU A 159 -11.92 6.02 -4.46
C LEU A 159 -11.09 7.31 -4.39
N PRO A 160 -11.20 8.23 -5.37
CA PRO A 160 -10.59 9.55 -5.27
C PRO A 160 -11.29 10.37 -4.17
N LEU A 161 -10.49 10.96 -3.30
CA LEU A 161 -10.93 11.82 -2.19
C LEU A 161 -10.85 13.31 -2.54
N SER A 162 -10.18 13.66 -3.64
CA SER A 162 -10.00 15.03 -4.10
C SER A 162 -10.12 15.14 -5.62
N GLY A 163 -10.28 16.38 -6.11
CA GLY A 163 -9.81 16.72 -7.47
C GLY A 163 -8.28 16.83 -7.51
N GLU A 164 -7.75 17.18 -8.68
CA GLU A 164 -6.34 17.57 -8.79
C GLU A 164 -6.08 18.84 -7.97
N MET A 165 -5.04 18.83 -7.14
CA MET A 165 -4.68 19.97 -6.29
C MET A 165 -3.17 20.09 -6.08
N GLN A 166 -2.71 21.27 -5.69
CA GLN A 166 -1.29 21.48 -5.39
C GLN A 166 -0.99 21.10 -3.93
N GLU A 167 0.09 20.35 -3.72
CA GLU A 167 0.65 20.07 -2.40
C GLU A 167 2.12 20.50 -2.37
N THR A 168 2.58 20.93 -1.21
CA THR A 168 4.00 21.25 -0.97
C THR A 168 4.62 20.12 -0.16
N SER A 169 5.63 19.44 -0.70
CA SER A 169 6.37 18.44 0.06
C SER A 169 7.29 19.10 1.10
N ALA A 170 7.83 18.31 2.03
CA ALA A 170 8.67 18.79 3.13
C ALA A 170 9.92 19.57 2.68
N ASN A 171 10.42 19.31 1.46
CA ASN A 171 11.53 20.02 0.83
C ASN A 171 11.12 21.35 0.13
N GLY A 172 9.85 21.75 0.21
CA GLY A 172 9.31 22.95 -0.44
C GLY A 172 8.94 22.79 -1.91
N GLU A 173 9.09 21.60 -2.50
CA GLU A 173 8.66 21.35 -3.87
C GLU A 173 7.13 21.29 -3.95
N VAL A 174 6.56 22.05 -4.89
CA VAL A 174 5.12 22.05 -5.14
C VAL A 174 4.82 21.05 -6.25
N ARG A 175 3.91 20.12 -6.00
CA ARG A 175 3.45 19.12 -6.99
C ARG A 175 1.95 19.17 -7.16
N LEU A 176 1.52 18.92 -8.39
CA LEU A 176 0.12 18.59 -8.65
C LEU A 176 -0.11 17.14 -8.21
N VAL A 177 -1.14 16.92 -7.40
CA VAL A 177 -1.47 15.61 -6.84
C VAL A 177 -2.96 15.33 -6.96
N GLN A 178 -3.32 14.07 -6.74
CA GLN A 178 -4.70 13.68 -6.43
C GLN A 178 -4.69 12.66 -5.30
N TRP A 179 -5.54 12.88 -4.30
CA TRP A 179 -5.70 12.01 -3.14
C TRP A 179 -6.73 10.91 -3.39
N PHE A 180 -6.45 9.73 -2.88
CA PHE A 180 -7.31 8.56 -2.91
C PHE A 180 -7.40 7.95 -1.50
N GLU A 181 -8.33 7.03 -1.27
CA GLU A 181 -8.48 6.39 0.04
C GLU A 181 -7.18 5.77 0.56
N ARG A 182 -6.44 5.09 -0.32
CA ARG A 182 -5.30 4.23 0.03
C ARG A 182 -3.96 4.79 -0.42
N GLY A 183 -3.94 6.00 -0.98
CA GLY A 183 -2.73 6.58 -1.54
C GLY A 183 -2.90 8.02 -2.04
N ARG A 184 -1.79 8.56 -2.54
CA ARG A 184 -1.71 9.81 -3.30
C ARG A 184 -0.90 9.52 -4.55
N ILE A 185 -1.30 10.06 -5.69
CA ILE A 185 -0.45 10.09 -6.89
C ILE A 185 -0.04 11.52 -7.20
N GLU A 186 1.18 11.68 -7.70
CA GLU A 186 1.88 12.95 -7.82
C GLU A 186 2.48 13.09 -9.21
N LEU A 187 2.35 14.28 -9.80
CA LEU A 187 3.00 14.62 -11.06
C LEU A 187 4.46 15.07 -10.82
N HIS A 188 5.38 14.38 -11.48
CA HIS A 188 6.81 14.64 -11.54
C HIS A 188 7.19 15.01 -12.99
N PRO A 189 7.02 16.28 -13.40
CA PRO A 189 7.22 16.71 -14.78
C PRO A 189 8.66 16.56 -15.29
N GLN A 190 9.63 16.40 -14.37
CA GLN A 190 11.02 16.09 -14.68
C GLN A 190 11.22 14.67 -15.24
N ASN A 191 10.27 13.77 -15.00
CA ASN A 191 10.33 12.39 -15.48
C ASN A 191 9.54 12.27 -16.80
N PRO A 192 10.04 11.49 -17.78
CA PRO A 192 9.31 11.26 -19.02
C PRO A 192 8.11 10.33 -18.76
N ALA A 193 7.02 10.54 -19.50
CA ALA A 193 5.92 9.59 -19.54
C ALA A 193 6.41 8.19 -19.96
N PRO A 194 5.89 7.10 -19.38
CA PRO A 194 4.77 7.05 -18.43
C PRO A 194 5.16 7.20 -16.94
N TYR A 195 6.42 7.54 -16.64
CA TYR A 195 6.94 7.63 -15.26
C TYR A 195 6.75 9.02 -14.63
N ASP A 196 6.01 9.90 -15.30
CA ASP A 196 5.70 11.26 -14.91
C ASP A 196 4.66 11.32 -13.78
N VAL A 197 3.86 10.28 -13.56
CA VAL A 197 2.92 10.21 -12.42
C VAL A 197 3.26 9.03 -11.52
N GLN A 198 3.59 9.32 -10.27
CA GLN A 198 4.10 8.33 -9.31
C GLN A 198 3.23 8.25 -8.06
N LEU A 199 3.36 7.16 -7.30
CA LEU A 199 2.77 7.06 -5.97
C LEU A 199 3.59 7.89 -4.99
N GLY A 200 2.90 8.67 -4.17
CA GLY A 200 3.50 9.40 -3.06
C GLY A 200 4.05 8.47 -1.99
N LEU A 201 5.00 8.97 -1.20
CA LEU A 201 5.68 8.23 -0.14
C LEU A 201 4.88 8.26 1.17
N LEU A 202 3.56 8.08 1.09
CA LEU A 202 2.67 8.28 2.25
C LEU A 202 3.00 7.37 3.43
N GLY A 203 3.49 6.15 3.17
CA GLY A 203 3.91 5.26 4.25
C GLY A 203 5.08 5.85 5.05
N ARG A 204 6.07 6.42 4.35
CA ARG A 204 7.19 7.14 4.95
C ARG A 204 6.71 8.39 5.70
N GLU A 205 5.88 9.22 5.06
CA GLU A 205 5.37 10.47 5.64
C GLU A 205 4.61 10.22 6.96
N ILE A 206 3.80 9.16 7.04
CA ILE A 206 3.05 8.82 8.25
C ILE A 206 3.96 8.26 9.35
N GLN A 207 4.92 7.40 9.00
CA GLN A 207 5.87 6.86 9.99
C GLN A 207 6.74 7.97 10.60
N GLU A 208 7.23 8.91 9.79
CA GLU A 208 8.01 10.06 10.24
C GLU A 208 7.17 10.99 11.14
N ALA A 209 5.92 11.28 10.76
CA ALA A 209 5.01 12.07 11.58
C ALA A 209 4.74 11.39 12.95
N SER A 210 4.54 10.07 12.94
CA SER A 210 4.29 9.29 14.17
C SER A 210 5.51 9.30 15.10
N ALA A 211 6.71 9.10 14.55
CA ALA A 211 7.95 9.18 15.32
C ALA A 211 8.20 10.57 15.91
N ALA A 212 7.92 11.64 15.16
CA ALA A 212 8.05 13.01 15.65
C ALA A 212 7.07 13.32 16.80
N LEU A 213 5.83 12.82 16.71
CA LEU A 213 4.84 12.95 17.78
C LEU A 213 5.28 12.20 19.05
N GLN A 214 5.78 10.97 18.90
CA GLN A 214 6.30 10.18 20.02
C GLN A 214 7.50 10.85 20.70
N ALA A 215 8.46 11.36 19.93
CA ALA A 215 9.61 12.08 20.47
C ALA A 215 9.18 13.33 21.26
N SER A 216 8.22 14.09 20.71
CA SER A 216 7.66 15.28 21.38
C SER A 216 6.97 14.94 22.70
N GLN A 217 6.26 13.81 22.76
CA GLN A 217 5.60 13.35 23.99
C GLN A 217 6.57 12.78 25.03
N ALA A 218 7.69 12.21 24.60
CA ALA A 218 8.71 11.66 25.49
C ALA A 218 9.62 12.73 26.12
N GLY A 219 9.41 14.02 25.84
CA GLY A 219 10.24 15.12 26.34
C GLY A 219 11.66 15.11 25.79
N GLY A 220 11.95 14.29 24.79
CA GLY A 220 13.22 14.25 24.10
C GLY A 220 13.22 15.23 22.94
N THR A 221 14.25 16.06 22.83
CA THR A 221 14.56 16.76 21.59
C THR A 221 14.64 15.70 20.49
N ALA A 222 13.75 15.76 19.50
CA ALA A 222 13.80 14.85 18.35
C ALA A 222 15.24 14.83 17.81
N PRO A 223 15.83 13.65 17.54
CA PRO A 223 17.10 13.64 16.84
C PRO A 223 16.88 14.40 15.53
N ALA A 224 17.76 15.36 15.25
CA ALA A 224 17.76 16.07 13.98
C ALA A 224 17.65 15.05 12.85
N PRO A 225 16.91 15.33 11.76
CA PRO A 225 16.89 14.42 10.62
C PRO A 225 18.34 14.18 10.22
N GLU A 226 18.82 12.95 10.39
CA GLU A 226 20.13 12.60 9.87
C GLU A 226 20.05 12.87 8.38
N THR A 227 20.88 13.80 7.92
CA THR A 227 21.07 14.10 6.51
C THR A 227 21.75 12.90 5.86
N SER A 228 21.06 11.76 5.78
CA SER A 228 21.40 10.74 4.82
C SER A 228 21.17 11.40 3.47
N ALA A 229 22.26 11.78 2.81
CA ALA A 229 22.24 12.22 1.43
C ALA A 229 21.34 11.25 0.64
N PRO A 230 20.51 11.74 -0.30
CA PRO A 230 19.78 10.84 -1.18
C PRO A 230 20.79 9.86 -1.78
N PRO A 231 20.51 8.54 -1.80
CA PRO A 231 21.36 7.63 -2.54
C PRO A 231 21.50 8.19 -3.96
N PRO A 232 22.70 8.15 -4.56
CA PRO A 232 22.87 8.60 -5.93
C PRO A 232 21.84 7.91 -6.82
N PRO A 233 21.35 8.54 -7.90
CA PRO A 233 20.40 7.92 -8.81
C PRO A 233 21.00 6.58 -9.25
N THR A 234 20.48 5.50 -8.67
CA THR A 234 21.01 4.17 -8.93
C THR A 234 20.58 3.85 -10.35
N ALA A 235 21.57 3.53 -11.17
CA ALA A 235 21.39 3.17 -12.56
C ALA A 235 20.19 2.22 -12.71
N THR A 236 19.39 2.48 -13.75
CA THR A 236 18.33 1.61 -14.26
C THR A 236 18.72 0.14 -14.07
N PRO A 237 17.95 -0.68 -13.31
CA PRO A 237 18.26 -2.09 -13.21
C PRO A 237 18.20 -2.69 -14.62
N THR A 238 19.34 -3.19 -15.10
CA THR A 238 19.40 -4.06 -16.25
C THR A 238 18.43 -5.22 -16.01
N PRO A 239 17.51 -5.54 -16.93
CA PRO A 239 16.57 -6.63 -16.75
C PRO A 239 17.34 -7.95 -16.69
N THR A 240 17.51 -8.50 -15.48
CA THR A 240 17.90 -9.90 -15.31
C THR A 240 16.72 -10.77 -15.72
N ALA A 241 17.00 -11.78 -16.55
CA ALA A 241 16.04 -12.61 -17.25
C ALA A 241 14.84 -13.05 -16.40
N THR A 242 13.65 -12.81 -16.94
CA THR A 242 12.36 -13.32 -16.47
C THR A 242 12.43 -14.84 -16.24
N PRO A 243 12.19 -15.37 -15.03
CA PRO A 243 12.00 -16.79 -14.85
C PRO A 243 10.72 -17.24 -15.57
N ALA A 244 10.80 -18.40 -16.23
CA ALA A 244 9.70 -18.97 -17.01
C ALA A 244 8.42 -19.14 -16.17
N PRO A 245 7.22 -18.97 -16.77
CA PRO A 245 5.96 -19.12 -16.05
C PRO A 245 5.78 -20.56 -15.57
N VAL A 246 5.56 -20.72 -14.27
CA VAL A 246 5.13 -22.00 -13.69
C VAL A 246 3.68 -22.24 -14.10
N ALA A 247 3.41 -23.40 -14.71
CA ALA A 247 2.07 -23.77 -15.16
C ALA A 247 1.10 -23.88 -13.97
N ARG A 248 -0.06 -23.19 -14.06
CA ARG A 248 -1.11 -23.19 -13.04
C ARG A 248 -1.96 -24.47 -13.14
N PRO A 249 -2.33 -25.11 -12.01
CA PRO A 249 -3.41 -26.09 -11.99
C PRO A 249 -4.76 -25.39 -12.25
N ALA A 250 -5.66 -26.08 -12.95
CA ALA A 250 -7.01 -25.60 -13.23
C ALA A 250 -7.85 -25.48 -11.95
N ALA A 251 -8.49 -24.33 -11.74
CA ALA A 251 -9.37 -24.08 -10.60
C ALA A 251 -10.83 -24.46 -10.91
N PRO A 252 -11.58 -25.02 -9.95
CA PRO A 252 -12.99 -25.35 -10.09
C PRO A 252 -13.90 -24.11 -10.03
N SER A 253 -15.04 -24.18 -10.71
CA SER A 253 -16.08 -23.15 -10.77
C SER A 253 -16.87 -23.01 -9.46
N ILE A 254 -17.12 -21.77 -8.99
CA ILE A 254 -17.85 -21.44 -7.74
C ILE A 254 -19.08 -20.54 -8.03
N PRO A 255 -20.21 -20.67 -7.29
CA PRO A 255 -21.53 -20.14 -7.66
C PRO A 255 -21.72 -18.65 -7.37
N SER A 256 -22.68 -18.05 -8.10
CA SER A 256 -23.11 -16.65 -7.94
C SER A 256 -23.77 -16.41 -6.58
N GLY A 257 -23.14 -15.61 -5.71
CA GLY A 257 -23.76 -15.23 -4.42
C GLY A 257 -22.97 -14.33 -3.45
N VAL A 258 -21.68 -14.05 -3.67
CA VAL A 258 -20.91 -13.23 -2.72
C VAL A 258 -21.15 -11.74 -2.95
N ARG A 259 -21.84 -11.08 -2.00
CA ARG A 259 -22.02 -9.63 -1.97
C ARG A 259 -20.77 -8.97 -1.40
N ILE A 260 -20.16 -8.06 -2.18
CA ILE A 260 -19.16 -7.11 -1.69
C ILE A 260 -19.87 -6.17 -0.71
N GLY A 261 -19.40 -6.13 0.54
CA GLY A 261 -19.98 -5.30 1.60
C GLY A 261 -19.92 -3.82 1.24
N ALA A 262 -21.09 -3.19 1.10
CA ALA A 262 -21.22 -1.74 1.11
C ALA A 262 -20.91 -1.24 2.53
N MET A 263 -19.89 -0.37 2.66
CA MET A 263 -19.61 0.33 3.92
C MET A 263 -20.56 1.51 4.10
N ALA A 264 -21.09 1.65 5.31
CA ALA A 264 -22.05 2.66 5.71
C ALA A 264 -21.45 4.08 5.70
N ARG A 265 -22.31 5.07 5.42
CA ARG A 265 -22.00 6.50 5.55
C ARG A 265 -21.80 6.87 7.02
N PRO A 266 -20.77 7.66 7.39
CA PRO A 266 -20.78 8.33 8.68
C PRO A 266 -21.89 9.39 8.70
N GLY A 267 -22.68 9.41 9.79
CA GLY A 267 -23.72 10.41 10.01
C GLY A 267 -23.14 11.79 10.35
N PRO A 268 -23.88 12.90 10.10
CA PRO A 268 -23.40 14.23 10.37
C PRO A 268 -23.25 14.50 11.88
N PRO A 269 -22.35 15.41 12.30
CA PRO A 269 -22.14 15.74 13.69
C PRO A 269 -23.40 16.40 14.29
N GLN A 270 -23.82 15.91 15.47
CA GLN A 270 -24.92 16.49 16.22
C GLN A 270 -24.45 17.78 16.90
N ASN A 271 -25.01 18.91 16.47
CA ASN A 271 -24.81 20.20 17.15
C ASN A 271 -25.53 20.19 18.50
N ALA A 272 -24.77 20.26 19.59
CA ALA A 272 -25.30 20.52 20.92
C ALA A 272 -25.63 22.02 21.05
N HIS A 273 -26.91 22.36 20.92
CA HIS A 273 -27.44 23.62 21.44
C HIS A 273 -27.66 23.49 22.96
N GLY A 274 -26.79 24.12 23.73
CA GLY A 274 -27.01 24.40 25.15
C GLY A 274 -27.94 25.61 25.31
N ARG A 275 -29.00 25.42 26.09
CA ARG A 275 -29.99 26.44 26.47
C ARG A 275 -29.36 27.53 27.33
N GLY A 276 -29.79 28.76 27.08
CA GLY A 276 -29.91 29.87 28.03
C GLY A 276 -31.24 30.55 27.78
#